data_AF-A0A6P1BWB7-F1
#
_entry.id   AF-A0A6P1BWB7-F1
#
_cell.length_a   1.000
_cell.length_b   1.000
_cell.length_c   1.000
_cell.angle_alpha   90.00
_cell.angle_beta   90.00
_cell.angle_gamma   90.00
#
_symmetry.space_group_name_H-M   'P 1'
#
loop_
_entity.id
_entity.type
_entity.pdbx_description
1 polymer ?
#
loop_
_entity_poly.entity_id
_entity_poly.type
_entity_poly.pdbx_seq_one_letter_code
_entity_poly.pdbx_strand_id
1 'polypeptide(L)'
;MHEQAAGEVLPFPIHGEALLVKLADVLRRHVAGRELADNPLRLTISRSPWARLSIDAAAYVDYLSEIGTFQAAIEAGPDTKVILKTTDFDALARFVTQYVNERLAERASTEAAP
;
A
#
# COMPACT_ATOMS: atom_id res chain seq x y z
N MET A 1 -21.34 25.08 25.76
CA MET A 1 -22.05 23.88 25.32
C MET A 1 -21.09 23.10 24.44
N HIS A 2 -20.77 21.84 24.78
CA HIS A 2 -19.85 21.02 24.00
C HIS A 2 -20.52 20.55 22.71
N GLU A 3 -19.98 20.96 21.56
CA GLU A 3 -20.32 20.39 20.26
C GLU A 3 -19.85 18.93 20.24
N GLN A 4 -20.81 18.00 20.34
CA GLN A 4 -20.57 16.58 20.08
C GLN A 4 -20.19 16.46 18.61
N ALA A 5 -18.94 16.09 18.34
CA ALA A 5 -18.49 15.66 17.02
C ALA A 5 -19.39 14.51 16.58
N ALA A 6 -20.32 14.80 15.67
CA ALA A 6 -21.16 13.80 15.04
C ALA A 6 -20.23 12.78 14.39
N GLY A 7 -20.26 11.54 14.88
CA GLY A 7 -19.55 10.43 14.25
C GLY A 7 -20.09 10.27 12.83
N GLU A 8 -19.27 10.64 11.85
CA GLU A 8 -19.60 10.46 10.44
C GLU A 8 -19.71 8.96 10.16
N VAL A 9 -20.94 8.48 9.98
CA VAL A 9 -21.20 7.13 9.49
C VAL A 9 -20.85 7.15 8.00
N LEU A 10 -19.60 6.86 7.70
CA LEU A 10 -19.15 6.61 6.34
C LEU A 10 -19.94 5.41 5.79
N PRO A 11 -20.44 5.47 4.54
CA PRO A 11 -20.99 4.29 3.90
C PRO A 11 -19.95 3.16 3.99
N PHE A 12 -20.39 1.94 4.29
CA PHE A 12 -19.51 0.78 4.32
C PHE A 12 -18.67 0.79 3.03
N PRO A 13 -17.32 0.81 3.13
CA PRO A 13 -16.48 0.93 1.95
C PRO A 13 -16.85 -0.13 0.93
N ILE A 14 -16.87 0.25 -0.37
CA ILE A 14 -16.96 -0.71 -1.46
C ILE A 14 -15.90 -1.79 -1.19
N HIS A 15 -16.25 -3.07 -1.34
CA HIS A 15 -15.43 -4.21 -0.90
C HIS A 15 -13.91 -4.03 -1.16
N GLY A 16 -13.52 -3.48 -2.31
CA GLY A 16 -12.12 -3.21 -2.65
C GLY A 16 -11.41 -2.12 -1.84
N GLU A 17 -12.10 -1.06 -1.40
CA GLU A 17 -11.51 -0.03 -0.54
C GLU A 17 -11.16 -0.60 0.85
N ALA A 18 -12.06 -1.42 1.40
CA ALA A 18 -11.80 -2.12 2.66
C ALA A 18 -10.58 -3.06 2.54
N LEU A 19 -10.42 -3.68 1.36
CA LEU A 19 -9.27 -4.52 1.06
C LEU A 19 -7.97 -3.72 0.96
N LEU A 20 -7.99 -2.48 0.44
CA LEU A 20 -6.81 -1.60 0.48
C LEU A 20 -6.43 -1.21 1.91
N VAL A 21 -7.41 -0.91 2.76
CA VAL A 21 -7.17 -0.63 4.19
C VAL A 21 -6.59 -1.87 4.87
N LYS A 22 -7.14 -3.06 4.60
CA LYS A 22 -6.62 -4.33 5.10
C LYS A 22 -5.18 -4.58 4.63
N LEU A 23 -4.87 -4.30 3.36
CA LEU A 23 -3.52 -4.42 2.82
C LEU A 23 -2.55 -3.50 3.55
N ALA A 24 -2.93 -2.24 3.77
CA ALA A 24 -2.11 -1.30 4.54
C ALA A 24 -1.84 -1.80 5.97
N ASP A 25 -2.85 -2.37 6.64
CA ASP A 25 -2.70 -2.93 7.99
C ASP A 25 -1.77 -4.15 8.01
N VAL A 26 -1.89 -5.05 7.03
CA VAL A 26 -0.99 -6.20 6.87
C VAL A 26 0.45 -5.73 6.68
N LEU A 27 0.69 -4.76 5.79
CA LEU A 27 2.03 -4.23 5.54
C LEU A 27 2.60 -3.55 6.79
N ARG A 28 1.79 -2.76 7.50
CA ARG A 28 2.19 -2.11 8.74
C ARG A 28 2.60 -3.12 9.80
N ARG A 29 1.83 -4.20 10.01
CA ARG A 29 2.20 -5.26 10.96
C ARG A 29 3.47 -6.00 10.52
N HIS A 30 3.63 -6.21 9.23
CA HIS A 30 4.80 -6.88 8.66
C HIS A 30 6.10 -6.09 8.91
N VAL A 31 6.03 -4.76 8.87
CA VAL A 31 7.19 -3.89 9.16
C VAL A 31 7.34 -3.52 10.64
N ALA A 32 6.28 -3.53 11.44
CA ALA A 32 6.32 -3.13 12.85
C ALA A 32 7.28 -3.97 13.72
N GLY A 33 7.63 -5.18 13.30
CA GLY A 33 8.63 -6.03 13.98
C GLY A 33 10.08 -5.81 13.50
N ARG A 34 10.29 -4.92 12.52
CA ARG A 34 11.61 -4.59 11.96
C ARG A 34 11.88 -3.13 12.32
N GLU A 35 12.49 -2.89 13.48
CA GLU A 35 12.96 -1.55 13.86
C GLU A 35 14.05 -1.09 12.89
N LEU A 36 13.66 -0.44 11.79
CA LEU A 36 14.53 0.48 11.09
C LEU A 36 14.25 1.88 11.64
N ALA A 37 15.31 2.53 12.11
CA ALA A 37 15.29 3.90 12.62
C ALA A 37 14.76 4.94 11.61
N ASP A 38 14.60 4.54 10.35
CA ASP A 38 14.11 5.34 9.24
C ASP A 38 12.95 4.59 8.58
N ASN A 39 11.71 4.90 8.98
CA ASN A 39 10.49 4.17 8.58
C ASN A 39 10.22 4.40 7.07
N PRO A 40 10.56 3.46 6.15
CA PRO A 40 10.71 3.80 4.74
C PRO A 40 9.40 3.66 3.95
N LEU A 41 8.40 2.99 4.52
CA LEU A 41 7.09 2.82 3.91
C LEU A 41 6.16 3.93 4.37
N ARG A 42 5.88 4.85 3.45
CA ARG A 42 4.88 5.89 3.67
C ARG A 42 3.53 5.41 3.13
N LEU A 43 2.89 4.56 3.93
CA LEU A 43 1.55 4.05 3.61
C LEU A 43 0.52 5.18 3.69
N THR A 44 -0.01 5.63 2.56
CA THR A 44 -1.07 6.65 2.51
C THR A 44 -2.23 6.19 1.65
N ILE A 45 -3.46 6.42 2.12
CA ILE A 45 -4.67 6.12 1.35
C ILE A 45 -5.29 7.42 0.85
N SER A 46 -5.50 7.49 -0.46
CA SER A 46 -6.23 8.57 -1.14
C SER A 46 -7.47 8.00 -1.79
N ARG A 47 -8.56 8.79 -1.88
CA ARG A 47 -9.87 8.33 -2.40
C ARG A 47 -10.36 9.11 -3.63
N SER A 48 -9.50 9.86 -4.30
CA SER A 48 -9.92 10.73 -5.40
C SER A 48 -8.94 10.69 -6.58
N PRO A 49 -9.41 10.42 -7.82
CA PRO A 49 -10.76 9.99 -8.23
C PRO A 49 -11.05 8.48 -8.01
N TRP A 50 -10.05 7.67 -7.68
CA TRP A 50 -10.20 6.27 -7.27
C TRP A 50 -9.46 6.01 -5.95
N ALA A 51 -9.76 4.90 -5.29
CA ALA A 51 -9.07 4.53 -4.06
C ALA A 51 -7.65 4.04 -4.38
N ARG A 52 -6.66 4.70 -3.79
CA ARG A 52 -5.23 4.41 -3.96
C ARG A 52 -4.59 4.20 -2.60
N LEU A 53 -3.85 3.10 -2.45
CA LEU A 53 -2.85 2.91 -1.40
C LEU A 53 -1.47 3.19 -2.00
N SER A 54 -0.85 4.30 -1.63
CA SER A 54 0.57 4.53 -1.90
C SER A 54 1.40 3.84 -0.83
N ILE A 55 2.46 3.13 -1.25
CA ILE A 55 3.33 2.37 -0.35
C ILE A 55 4.60 3.18 -0.06
N ASP A 56 5.18 3.76 -1.11
CA ASP A 56 6.33 4.66 -1.08
C ASP A 56 6.36 5.50 -2.38
N ALA A 57 7.47 6.17 -2.68
CA ALA A 57 7.60 6.97 -3.90
C ALA A 57 7.55 6.10 -5.17
N ALA A 58 8.03 4.86 -5.10
CA ALA A 58 8.17 3.95 -6.22
C ALA A 58 7.03 2.93 -6.36
N ALA A 59 6.11 2.83 -5.39
CA ALA A 59 5.03 1.84 -5.45
C ALA A 59 3.67 2.35 -4.94
N TYR A 60 2.62 1.93 -5.65
CA TYR A 60 1.23 2.16 -5.26
C TYR A 60 0.29 1.06 -5.75
N VAL A 61 -0.90 1.02 -5.17
CA VAL A 61 -1.99 0.13 -5.54
C VAL A 61 -3.26 0.96 -5.72
N ASP A 62 -3.86 0.88 -6.90
CA ASP A 62 -5.18 1.44 -7.18
C ASP A 62 -6.25 0.36 -7.11
N TYR A 63 -7.44 0.74 -6.63
CA TYR A 63 -8.66 -0.03 -6.82
C TYR A 63 -9.55 0.69 -7.83
N LEU A 64 -9.68 0.10 -9.00
CA LEU A 64 -10.51 0.57 -10.11
C LEU A 64 -11.94 0.06 -9.90
N SER A 65 -12.75 0.83 -9.17
CA SER A 65 -14.11 0.44 -8.79
C SER A 65 -15.03 0.18 -9.98
N GLU A 66 -14.80 0.85 -11.11
CA GLU A 66 -15.57 0.70 -12.35
C GLU A 66 -15.53 -0.73 -12.91
N ILE A 67 -14.40 -1.43 -12.72
CA ILE A 67 -14.16 -2.79 -13.23
C ILE A 67 -13.83 -3.78 -12.13
N GLY A 68 -14.00 -3.41 -10.85
CA GLY A 68 -13.74 -4.25 -9.69
C GLY A 68 -12.32 -4.84 -9.64
N THR A 69 -11.31 -4.11 -10.11
CA THR A 69 -9.94 -4.64 -10.31
C THR A 69 -8.92 -3.85 -9.52
N PHE A 70 -7.93 -4.54 -8.97
CA PHE A 70 -6.75 -3.93 -8.37
C PHE A 70 -5.65 -3.75 -9.40
N GLN A 71 -4.95 -2.62 -9.33
CA GLN A 71 -3.78 -2.34 -10.12
C GLN A 71 -2.62 -1.98 -9.19
N ALA A 72 -1.70 -2.90 -8.98
CA ALA A 72 -0.42 -2.60 -8.35
C ALA A 72 0.57 -2.09 -9.38
N ALA A 73 1.36 -1.11 -9.00
CA ALA A 73 2.27 -0.39 -9.85
C ALA A 73 3.56 -0.17 -9.08
N ILE A 74 4.68 -0.69 -9.60
CA ILE A 74 5.99 -0.66 -8.95
C ILE A 74 7.04 -0.22 -9.95
N GLU A 75 7.84 0.78 -9.60
CA GLU A 75 8.98 1.21 -10.39
C GLU A 75 10.15 0.23 -10.18
N ALA A 76 10.62 -0.37 -11.28
CA ALA A 76 11.71 -1.34 -11.29
C ALA A 76 13.01 -0.76 -11.88
N GLY A 77 13.00 0.50 -12.31
CA GLY A 77 14.15 1.19 -12.86
C GLY A 77 13.76 2.53 -13.50
N PRO A 78 14.73 3.31 -13.99
CA PRO A 78 14.43 4.53 -14.73
C PRO A 78 13.57 4.18 -15.95
N ASP A 79 12.39 4.79 -16.03
CA ASP A 79 11.39 4.57 -17.08
C ASP A 79 10.76 3.16 -17.12
N THR A 80 11.08 2.28 -16.15
CA THR A 80 10.54 0.91 -16.12
C THR A 80 9.57 0.73 -14.97
N LYS A 81 8.34 0.32 -15.31
CA LYS A 81 7.28 0.09 -14.34
C LYS A 81 6.62 -1.26 -14.54
N VAL A 82 6.57 -2.04 -13.48
CA VAL A 82 5.84 -3.30 -13.41
C VAL A 82 4.42 -3.01 -12.94
N ILE A 83 3.43 -3.43 -13.74
CA ILE A 83 2.02 -3.23 -13.43
C ILE A 83 1.35 -4.60 -13.32
N LEU A 84 0.81 -4.91 -12.15
CA LEU A 84 -0.02 -6.09 -11.92
C LEU A 84 -1.48 -5.66 -11.86
N LYS A 85 -2.29 -6.14 -12.80
CA LYS A 85 -3.75 -5.99 -12.77
C LYS A 85 -4.38 -7.31 -12.36
N THR A 86 -5.13 -7.33 -11.26
CA THR A 86 -5.74 -8.56 -10.74
C THR A 86 -7.01 -8.26 -9.96
N THR A 87 -7.98 -9.16 -10.01
CA THR A 87 -9.13 -9.18 -9.09
C THR A 87 -8.84 -10.01 -7.83
N ASP A 88 -7.79 -10.84 -7.87
CA ASP A 88 -7.36 -11.70 -6.78
C ASP A 88 -6.54 -10.90 -5.76
N PHE A 89 -7.12 -10.69 -4.58
CA PHE A 89 -6.50 -9.93 -3.50
C PHE A 89 -5.29 -10.64 -2.88
N ASP A 90 -5.27 -11.98 -2.86
CA ASP A 90 -4.16 -12.73 -2.27
C ASP A 90 -2.90 -12.61 -3.13
N ALA A 91 -3.05 -12.72 -4.45
CA ALA A 91 -2.00 -12.48 -5.43
C ALA A 91 -1.47 -11.04 -5.36
N LEU A 92 -2.37 -10.06 -5.22
CA LEU A 92 -2.00 -8.66 -4.99
C LEU A 92 -1.17 -8.50 -3.71
N ALA A 93 -1.66 -9.04 -2.59
CA ALA A 93 -1.00 -8.93 -1.29
C ALA A 93 0.39 -9.59 -1.32
N ARG A 94 0.52 -10.76 -1.94
CA ARG A 94 1.82 -11.43 -2.14
C ARG A 94 2.77 -10.59 -2.98
N PHE A 95 2.29 -10.02 -4.09
CA PHE A 95 3.11 -9.18 -4.97
C PHE A 95 3.66 -7.96 -4.23
N VAL A 96 2.80 -7.25 -3.50
CA VAL A 96 3.21 -6.07 -2.73
C VAL A 96 4.11 -6.44 -1.55
N THR A 97 3.85 -7.56 -0.87
CA THR A 97 4.68 -8.03 0.24
C THR A 97 6.08 -8.42 -0.24
N GLN A 98 6.21 -9.03 -1.42
CA GLN A 98 7.52 -9.34 -2.01
C GLN A 98 8.32 -8.06 -2.26
N TYR A 99 7.71 -7.07 -2.90
CA TYR A 99 8.35 -5.77 -3.12
C TYR A 99 8.84 -5.13 -1.81
N VAL A 100 8.00 -5.12 -0.78
CA VAL A 100 8.38 -4.58 0.53
C VAL A 100 9.56 -5.34 1.13
N ASN A 101 9.58 -6.67 1.02
CA ASN A 101 10.71 -7.47 1.49
C ASN A 101 12.00 -7.17 0.73
N GLU A 102 11.93 -7.04 -0.59
CA GLU A 102 13.08 -6.68 -1.43
C GLU A 102 13.61 -5.29 -1.06
N ARG A 103 12.73 -4.29 -0.95
CA ARG A 103 13.09 -2.93 -0.52
C ARG A 103 13.77 -2.89 0.85
N LEU A 104 13.30 -3.70 1.79
CA LEU A 104 13.94 -3.82 3.11
C LEU A 104 15.32 -4.49 3.03
N ALA A 105 15.49 -5.48 2.15
CA ALA A 105 16.76 -6.20 1.98
C ALA A 105 17.83 -5.37 1.23
N GLU A 106 17.45 -4.63 0.19
CA GLU A 106 18.34 -3.71 -0.53
C GLU A 106 18.93 -2.64 0.39
N ARG A 107 18.10 -2.11 1.30
CA ARG A 107 18.52 -1.10 2.29
C ARG A 107 19.43 -1.67 3.37
N ALA A 108 19.13 -2.86 3.89
CA ALA A 108 20.02 -3.54 4.84
C ALA A 108 21.42 -3.81 4.23
N SER A 109 21.48 -4.04 2.92
CA SER A 109 22.76 -4.17 2.20
C SER A 109 23.47 -2.84 1.97
N THR A 110 22.73 -1.72 1.86
CA THR A 110 23.30 -0.37 1.67
C THR A 110 23.89 0.21 2.95
N GLU A 111 23.32 -0.13 4.12
CA GLU A 111 23.84 0.32 5.43
C GLU A 111 25.10 -0.46 5.89
N ALA A 112 25.41 -1.58 5.23
CA ALA A 112 26.59 -2.40 5.52
C ALA A 112 27.87 -1.98 4.76
N ALA A 113 27.83 -0.90 3.96
CA ALA A 113 28.99 -0.37 3.26
C ALA A 113 29.74 0.66 4.13
N PRO A 114 31.02 0.42 4.51
CA PRO A 114 31.82 1.25 5.41
C PRO A 114 32.37 2.54 4.77
#